data_AF-A0A0C9Z290-F1
#
_entry.id   AF-A0A0C9Z290-F1
#
_cell.length_a   1.000
_cell.length_b   1.000
_cell.length_c   1.000
_cell.angle_alpha   90.00
_cell.angle_beta   90.00
_cell.angle_gamma   90.00
#
_symmetry.space_group_name_H-M   'P 1'
#
loop_
_entity.id
_entity.type
_entity.pdbx_description
1 polymer ?
#
loop_
_entity_poly.entity_id
_entity_poly.type
_entity_poly.pdbx_seq_one_letter_code
_entity_poly.pdbx_strand_id
1 'polypeptide(L)'
;MPAARWTTDEQVEWLQERLPQYMTEHQKDKDYSHFWPVLIADWFKQFPEEAATFPSIPADTLSAEQNAAVDEAKTKRKTQLRTWFRWRANASKKNRSLKKETTVFDDALQPRRRAKSEAEIYSDMYYDERIKPLVKAEEEAGNVTSGKRIALGRKFSKELLEDEDEDVKAQIHGLYRQQRKTYEKSAKKNILDDDEEGDCMLDAEGIIRGIDDLPLVCRRFAQLVKKKTGFITSFMFAGPDPRIDWDMTSLS
;
A
#
# COMPACT_ATOMS: atom_id res chain seq x y z
N MET A 1 17.70 -9.51 4.96
CA MET A 1 18.57 -8.33 4.84
C MET A 1 17.95 -7.36 3.85
N PRO A 2 17.98 -6.04 4.07
CA PRO A 2 17.53 -5.09 3.05
C PRO A 2 18.35 -5.31 1.77
N ALA A 3 17.70 -5.28 0.61
CA ALA A 3 18.38 -5.44 -0.67
C ALA A 3 19.52 -4.43 -0.79
N ALA A 4 20.70 -4.88 -1.23
CA ALA A 4 21.86 -4.02 -1.42
C ALA A 4 21.48 -2.83 -2.32
N ARG A 5 21.80 -1.62 -1.87
CA ARG A 5 21.55 -0.40 -2.62
C ARG A 5 22.48 -0.40 -3.83
N TRP A 6 21.91 -0.31 -5.03
CA TRP A 6 22.71 -0.30 -6.26
C TRP A 6 23.43 1.03 -6.50
N THR A 7 22.97 2.11 -5.87
CA THR A 7 23.58 3.44 -5.98
C THR A 7 24.59 3.70 -4.88
N THR A 8 25.70 4.36 -5.21
CA THR A 8 26.59 5.02 -4.24
C THR A 8 25.92 6.27 -3.65
N ASP A 9 26.49 6.86 -2.61
CA ASP A 9 25.92 8.07 -2.00
C ASP A 9 26.00 9.29 -2.93
N GLU A 10 27.10 9.44 -3.67
CA GLU A 10 27.25 10.48 -4.71
C GLU A 10 26.18 10.34 -5.81
N GLN A 11 25.95 9.11 -6.29
CA GLN A 11 24.89 8.83 -7.26
C GLN A 11 23.50 9.18 -6.74
N VAL A 12 23.27 9.06 -5.44
CA VAL A 12 21.99 9.37 -4.81
C VAL A 12 21.77 10.87 -4.76
N GLU A 13 22.78 11.61 -4.33
CA GLU A 13 22.74 13.06 -4.27
C GLU A 13 22.45 13.63 -5.66
N TRP A 14 23.17 13.14 -6.67
CA TRP A 14 22.94 13.52 -8.07
C TRP A 14 21.51 13.27 -8.55
N LEU A 15 20.90 12.14 -8.16
CA LEU A 15 19.51 11.81 -8.51
C LEU A 15 18.51 12.65 -7.72
N GLN A 16 18.83 13.01 -6.47
CA GLN A 16 17.98 13.85 -5.62
C GLN A 16 17.91 15.28 -6.16
N GLU A 17 19.01 15.85 -6.64
CA GLU A 17 19.06 17.19 -7.25
C GLU A 17 18.13 17.32 -8.47
N ARG A 18 17.95 16.22 -9.23
CA ARG A 18 17.11 16.18 -10.44
C ARG A 18 15.66 15.75 -10.17
N LEU A 19 15.34 15.40 -8.93
CA LEU A 19 13.99 15.01 -8.52
C LEU A 19 12.95 16.13 -8.69
N PRO A 20 13.23 17.42 -8.40
CA PRO A 20 12.28 18.51 -8.61
C PRO A 20 11.86 18.67 -10.08
N GLN A 21 12.81 18.53 -11.02
CA GLN A 21 12.53 18.57 -12.45
C GLN A 21 11.59 17.42 -12.85
N TYR A 22 11.92 16.19 -12.43
CA TYR A 22 11.06 15.03 -12.67
C TYR A 22 9.65 15.21 -12.11
N MET A 23 9.50 15.78 -10.91
CA MET A 23 8.20 16.01 -10.29
C MET A 23 7.37 17.06 -11.05
N THR A 24 8.01 18.10 -11.55
CA THR A 24 7.35 19.16 -12.31
C THR A 24 6.76 18.61 -13.61
N GLU A 25 7.53 17.80 -14.33
CA GLU A 25 7.08 17.13 -15.56
C GLU A 25 6.02 16.04 -15.28
N HIS A 26 6.17 15.31 -14.17
CA HIS A 26 5.19 14.29 -13.73
C HIS A 26 3.81 14.88 -13.40
N GLN A 27 3.75 16.10 -12.85
CA GLN A 27 2.50 16.69 -12.38
C GLN A 27 1.70 17.42 -13.46
N LYS A 28 2.36 18.03 -14.44
CA LYS A 28 1.69 18.81 -15.49
C LYS A 28 1.10 17.92 -16.58
N ASP A 29 1.97 17.28 -17.36
CA ASP A 29 1.55 16.65 -18.62
C ASP A 29 1.88 15.15 -18.68
N LYS A 30 2.63 14.63 -17.68
CA LYS A 30 3.21 13.27 -17.68
C LYS A 30 4.04 12.97 -18.94
N ASP A 31 4.50 14.01 -19.63
CA ASP A 31 5.42 13.90 -20.74
C ASP A 31 6.86 13.93 -20.18
N TYR A 32 7.62 12.89 -20.48
CA TYR A 32 9.02 12.74 -20.07
C TYR A 32 9.96 12.64 -21.27
N SER A 33 9.48 13.03 -22.45
CA SER A 33 10.21 12.88 -23.72
C SER A 33 11.53 13.66 -23.70
N HIS A 34 11.58 14.79 -22.98
CA HIS A 34 12.80 15.58 -22.82
C HIS A 34 13.64 15.18 -21.61
N PHE A 35 13.02 14.81 -20.49
CA PHE A 35 13.75 14.47 -19.28
C PHE A 35 14.59 13.21 -19.40
N TRP A 36 14.02 12.10 -19.91
CA TRP A 36 14.76 10.84 -19.92
C TRP A 36 16.01 10.86 -20.79
N PRO A 37 15.99 11.37 -22.04
CA PRO A 37 17.20 11.43 -22.86
C PRO A 37 18.30 12.27 -22.21
N VAL A 38 17.96 13.44 -21.66
CA VAL A 38 18.92 14.34 -21.00
C VAL A 38 19.50 13.69 -19.74
N LEU A 39 18.63 13.18 -18.86
CA LEU A 39 19.05 12.50 -17.63
C LEU A 39 19.98 11.32 -17.92
N ILE A 40 19.64 10.50 -18.90
CA ILE A 40 20.41 9.30 -19.24
C ILE A 40 21.77 9.68 -19.84
N ALA A 41 21.81 10.70 -20.70
CA ALA A 41 23.05 11.19 -21.28
C ALA A 41 23.99 11.74 -20.20
N ASP A 42 23.47 12.60 -19.33
CA ASP A 42 24.25 13.18 -18.23
C ASP A 42 24.73 12.11 -17.24
N TRP A 43 23.84 11.14 -16.91
CA TRP A 43 24.18 10.05 -16.01
C TRP A 43 25.37 9.25 -16.52
N PHE A 44 25.34 8.78 -17.77
CA PHE A 44 26.44 7.97 -18.30
C PHE A 44 27.70 8.77 -18.61
N LYS A 45 27.58 10.09 -18.77
CA LYS A 45 28.74 10.99 -18.86
C LYS A 45 29.47 11.09 -17.52
N GLN A 46 28.73 11.18 -16.41
CA GLN A 46 29.30 11.32 -15.07
C GLN A 46 29.65 9.98 -14.42
N PHE A 47 28.87 8.94 -14.70
CA PHE A 47 29.03 7.58 -14.17
C PHE A 47 29.10 6.58 -15.33
N PRO A 48 30.25 6.50 -16.03
CA PRO A 48 30.42 5.59 -17.14
C PRO A 48 30.34 4.13 -16.68
N GLU A 49 29.41 3.35 -17.25
CA GLU A 49 29.22 1.94 -16.88
C GLU A 49 30.40 1.06 -17.26
N GLU A 50 31.21 1.47 -18.23
CA GLU A 50 32.42 0.76 -18.67
C GLU A 50 33.42 0.64 -17.53
N ALA A 51 33.63 1.73 -16.76
CA ALA A 51 34.49 1.72 -15.59
C ALA A 51 33.92 0.88 -14.43
N ALA A 52 32.59 0.71 -14.37
CA ALA A 52 31.93 -0.10 -13.34
C ALA A 52 31.90 -1.61 -13.67
N THR A 53 31.78 -1.96 -14.95
CA THR A 53 31.74 -3.36 -15.41
C THR A 53 33.12 -3.94 -15.66
N PHE A 54 34.06 -3.12 -16.18
CA PHE A 54 35.43 -3.53 -16.48
C PHE A 54 36.45 -2.51 -15.95
N PRO A 55 36.63 -2.41 -14.61
CA PRO A 55 37.53 -1.42 -13.99
C PRO A 55 39.01 -1.56 -14.38
N SER A 56 39.41 -2.70 -14.97
CA SER A 56 40.80 -3.03 -15.30
C SER A 56 41.14 -2.88 -16.78
N ILE A 57 40.19 -2.51 -17.64
CA ILE A 57 40.37 -2.47 -19.10
C ILE A 57 40.08 -1.05 -19.61
N PRO A 58 40.99 -0.43 -20.39
CA PRO A 58 40.71 0.85 -21.05
C PRO A 58 39.53 0.73 -22.00
N ALA A 59 38.60 1.69 -21.96
CA ALA A 59 37.36 1.68 -22.76
C ALA A 59 37.61 1.49 -24.27
N ASP A 60 38.73 1.98 -24.80
CA ASP A 60 39.08 1.89 -26.22
C ASP A 60 39.52 0.48 -26.68
N THR A 61 39.61 -0.50 -25.78
CA THR A 61 40.09 -1.87 -26.09
C THR A 61 39.04 -2.96 -25.88
N LEU A 62 37.77 -2.59 -25.73
CA LEU A 62 36.67 -3.53 -25.47
C LEU A 62 36.38 -4.41 -26.70
N SER A 63 36.37 -5.73 -26.48
CA SER A 63 35.94 -6.72 -27.48
C SER A 63 34.43 -6.63 -27.75
N ALA A 64 33.96 -7.21 -28.86
CA ALA A 64 32.54 -7.24 -29.22
C ALA A 64 31.66 -7.87 -28.13
N GLU A 65 32.14 -8.92 -27.46
CA GLU A 65 31.42 -9.58 -26.35
C GLU A 65 31.32 -8.67 -25.11
N GLN A 66 32.38 -7.92 -24.81
CA GLN A 66 32.38 -6.98 -23.69
C GLN A 66 31.50 -5.77 -23.96
N ASN A 67 31.44 -5.29 -25.21
CA ASN A 67 30.51 -4.22 -25.60
C ASN A 67 29.05 -4.65 -25.44
N ALA A 68 28.70 -5.89 -25.79
CA ALA A 68 27.36 -6.43 -25.54
C ALA A 68 27.01 -6.46 -24.04
N ALA A 69 27.96 -6.84 -23.18
CA ALA A 69 27.77 -6.82 -21.72
C ALA A 69 27.60 -5.39 -21.17
N VAL A 70 28.35 -4.41 -21.70
CA VAL A 70 28.21 -2.99 -21.34
C VAL A 70 26.83 -2.47 -21.76
N ASP A 71 26.34 -2.85 -22.94
CA ASP A 71 25.02 -2.45 -23.41
C ASP A 71 23.90 -3.04 -22.54
N GLU A 72 24.01 -4.31 -22.16
CA GLU A 72 23.09 -4.93 -21.19
C GLU A 72 23.12 -4.19 -19.84
N ALA A 73 24.31 -3.86 -19.33
CA ALA A 73 24.45 -3.08 -18.10
C ALA A 73 23.81 -1.68 -18.22
N LYS A 74 24.01 -0.98 -19.35
CA LYS A 74 23.38 0.32 -19.64
C LYS A 74 21.85 0.19 -19.68
N THR A 75 21.28 -0.83 -20.32
CA THR A 75 19.81 -1.03 -20.35
C THR A 75 19.24 -1.33 -18.96
N LYS A 76 19.94 -2.15 -18.16
CA LYS A 76 19.58 -2.44 -16.77
C LYS A 76 19.60 -1.17 -15.93
N ARG A 77 20.64 -0.33 -16.08
CA ARG A 77 20.74 0.95 -15.37
C ARG A 77 19.62 1.91 -15.75
N LYS A 78 19.29 2.06 -17.03
CA LYS A 78 18.14 2.88 -17.48
C LYS A 78 16.84 2.45 -16.79
N THR A 79 16.62 1.14 -16.66
CA THR A 79 15.45 0.60 -15.96
C THR A 79 15.46 0.92 -14.46
N GLN A 80 16.63 0.81 -13.82
CA GLN A 80 16.81 1.16 -12.42
C GLN A 80 16.57 2.65 -12.16
N LEU A 81 17.09 3.55 -13.00
CA LEU A 81 16.86 5.00 -12.93
C LEU A 81 15.36 5.32 -13.03
N ARG A 82 14.68 4.79 -14.05
CA ARG A 82 13.22 4.96 -14.21
C ARG A 82 12.45 4.51 -12.98
N THR A 83 12.82 3.34 -12.46
CA THR A 83 12.21 2.79 -11.25
C THR A 83 12.48 3.67 -10.04
N TRP A 84 13.71 4.16 -9.87
CA TRP A 84 14.13 4.99 -8.75
C TRP A 84 13.31 6.29 -8.64
N PHE A 85 13.11 6.98 -9.76
CA PHE A 85 12.32 8.22 -9.84
C PHE A 85 10.83 7.95 -9.64
N ARG A 86 10.27 6.96 -10.34
CA ARG A 86 8.85 6.56 -10.19
C ARG A 86 8.51 6.23 -8.74
N TRP A 87 9.39 5.50 -8.05
CA TRP A 87 9.17 5.10 -6.65
C TRP A 87 9.20 6.28 -5.68
N ARG A 88 9.80 7.42 -6.06
CA ARG A 88 9.86 8.64 -5.27
C ARG A 88 8.75 9.64 -5.62
N ALA A 89 8.27 9.64 -6.87
CA ALA A 89 7.11 10.44 -7.27
C ALA A 89 5.77 9.83 -6.85
N ASN A 90 5.68 8.51 -6.71
CA ASN A 90 4.45 7.87 -6.30
C ASN A 90 4.03 8.27 -4.87
N ALA A 91 2.93 9.04 -4.78
CA ALA A 91 2.31 9.47 -3.53
C ALA A 91 1.94 8.29 -2.61
N SER A 92 1.70 7.09 -3.15
CA SER A 92 1.33 5.93 -2.34
C SER A 92 2.44 5.49 -1.37
N LYS A 93 3.71 5.84 -1.61
CA LYS A 93 4.79 5.62 -0.63
C LYS A 93 4.82 6.66 0.48
N LYS A 94 4.42 7.91 0.24
CA LYS A 94 4.20 8.88 1.32
C LYS A 94 3.13 8.34 2.29
N ASN A 95 2.09 7.70 1.74
CA ASN A 95 1.06 7.05 2.54
C ASN A 95 1.52 5.76 3.23
N ARG A 96 2.54 5.07 2.70
CA ARG A 96 3.08 3.83 3.28
C ARG A 96 4.11 4.06 4.39
N SER A 97 4.81 5.19 4.39
CA SER A 97 5.74 5.59 5.46
C SER A 97 5.09 6.37 6.59
N LEU A 98 3.87 6.87 6.39
CA LEU A 98 3.00 7.21 7.51
C LEU A 98 2.79 5.90 8.27
N LYS A 99 3.50 5.73 9.38
CA LYS A 99 3.10 4.76 10.40
C LYS A 99 1.60 4.99 10.57
N LYS A 100 0.80 3.92 10.47
CA LYS A 100 -0.60 3.96 10.92
C LYS A 100 -0.54 4.25 12.41
N GLU A 101 -0.41 5.52 12.78
CA GLU A 101 -0.91 5.99 14.04
C GLU A 101 -2.39 5.68 13.93
N THR A 102 -2.84 4.68 14.68
CA THR A 102 -4.23 4.26 14.75
C THR A 102 -5.02 5.47 15.24
N THR A 103 -5.45 6.30 14.31
CA THR A 103 -6.29 7.43 14.64
C THR A 103 -7.69 6.89 14.90
N VAL A 104 -8.49 7.62 15.68
CA VAL A 104 -9.90 7.28 15.90
C VAL A 104 -10.68 7.17 14.57
N PHE A 105 -10.15 7.77 13.49
CA PHE A 105 -10.68 7.68 12.14
C PHE A 105 -10.38 6.34 11.43
N ASP A 106 -9.38 5.57 11.87
CA ASP A 106 -9.01 4.31 11.21
C ASP A 106 -10.11 3.25 11.35
N ASP A 107 -10.93 3.30 12.40
CA ASP A 107 -12.04 2.35 12.58
C ASP A 107 -13.28 2.77 11.75
N ALA A 108 -13.48 4.09 11.57
CA ALA A 108 -14.57 4.65 10.77
C ALA A 108 -14.29 4.62 9.25
N LEU A 109 -13.01 4.73 8.85
CA LEU A 109 -12.61 4.80 7.43
C LEU A 109 -12.03 3.49 6.89
N GLN A 110 -11.85 2.46 7.72
CA GLN A 110 -11.35 1.18 7.20
C GLN A 110 -12.44 0.46 6.40
N PRO A 111 -12.13 0.01 5.18
CA PRO A 111 -13.04 -0.83 4.43
C PRO A 111 -13.39 -2.08 5.27
N ARG A 112 -14.69 -2.41 5.32
CA ARG A 112 -15.25 -3.56 6.04
C ARG A 112 -14.35 -4.78 5.83
N ARG A 113 -13.68 -5.25 6.89
CA ARG A 113 -12.85 -6.46 6.81
C ARG A 113 -13.77 -7.67 6.70
N ARG A 114 -13.63 -8.42 5.61
CA ARG A 114 -14.36 -9.68 5.42
C ARG A 114 -13.91 -10.71 6.47
N ALA A 115 -14.84 -11.54 6.94
CA ALA A 115 -14.51 -12.71 7.75
C ALA A 115 -13.52 -13.60 6.99
N LYS A 116 -12.51 -14.15 7.70
CA LYS A 116 -11.59 -15.12 7.12
C LYS A 116 -12.36 -16.35 6.65
N SER A 117 -11.94 -16.94 5.54
CA SER A 117 -12.44 -18.24 5.11
C SER A 117 -11.95 -19.37 6.03
N GLU A 118 -12.60 -20.52 6.02
CA GLU A 118 -12.22 -21.68 6.84
C GLU A 118 -10.78 -22.13 6.55
N ALA A 119 -10.38 -22.16 5.27
CA ALA A 119 -8.99 -22.47 4.87
C ALA A 119 -7.99 -21.43 5.38
N GLU A 120 -8.36 -20.15 5.47
CA GLU A 120 -7.49 -19.12 6.06
C GLU A 120 -7.39 -19.28 7.57
N ILE A 121 -8.47 -19.65 8.26
CA ILE A 121 -8.46 -19.96 9.70
C ILE A 121 -7.59 -21.19 9.97
N TYR A 122 -7.73 -22.25 9.17
CA TYR A 122 -6.88 -23.44 9.21
C TYR A 122 -5.41 -23.06 9.02
N SER A 123 -5.12 -22.22 8.01
CA SER A 123 -3.76 -21.75 7.77
C SER A 123 -3.22 -20.98 8.97
N ASP A 124 -4.01 -20.12 9.62
CA ASP A 124 -3.57 -19.35 10.79
C ASP A 124 -3.16 -20.25 11.96
N MET A 125 -3.85 -21.39 12.13
CA MET A 125 -3.60 -22.33 13.23
C MET A 125 -2.48 -23.33 12.94
N TYR A 126 -2.42 -23.86 11.71
CA TYR A 126 -1.56 -24.99 11.37
C TYR A 126 -0.51 -24.67 10.29
N TYR A 127 -0.25 -23.39 10.02
CA TYR A 127 0.72 -23.00 8.99
C TYR A 127 2.09 -23.61 9.23
N ASP A 128 2.65 -23.41 10.43
CA ASP A 128 4.03 -23.77 10.73
C ASP A 128 4.24 -25.28 10.79
N GLU A 129 3.24 -26.03 11.25
CA GLU A 129 3.32 -27.48 11.46
C GLU A 129 3.02 -28.27 10.18
N ARG A 130 1.98 -27.90 9.42
CA ARG A 130 1.44 -28.74 8.34
C ARG A 130 1.66 -28.17 6.95
N ILE A 131 1.44 -26.87 6.76
CA ILE A 131 1.48 -26.23 5.43
C ILE A 131 2.91 -25.83 5.04
N LYS A 132 3.69 -25.27 5.97
CA LYS A 132 5.04 -24.76 5.72
C LYS A 132 6.03 -25.84 5.26
N PRO A 133 6.02 -27.08 5.79
CA PRO A 133 6.87 -28.15 5.26
C PRO A 133 6.58 -28.47 3.80
N LEU A 134 5.30 -28.55 3.41
CA LEU A 134 4.88 -28.83 2.03
C LEU A 134 5.26 -27.70 1.07
N VAL A 135 5.08 -26.44 1.50
CA VAL A 135 5.52 -25.28 0.73
C VAL A 135 7.03 -25.30 0.52
N LYS A 136 7.82 -25.65 1.54
CA LYS A 136 9.28 -25.76 1.42
C LYS A 136 9.71 -26.89 0.50
N ALA A 137 9.06 -28.05 0.57
CA ALA A 137 9.36 -29.18 -0.32
C ALA A 137 9.15 -28.81 -1.80
N GLU A 138 8.07 -28.08 -2.12
CA GLU A 138 7.82 -27.58 -3.48
C GLU A 138 8.76 -26.44 -3.90
N GLU A 139 9.23 -25.62 -2.95
CA GLU A 139 10.27 -24.63 -3.19
C GLU A 139 11.60 -25.30 -3.53
N GLU A 140 11.98 -26.35 -2.81
CA GLU A 140 13.20 -27.14 -3.04
C GLU A 140 13.13 -27.94 -4.35
N ALA A 141 11.95 -28.39 -4.76
CA ALA A 141 11.72 -29.03 -6.05
C ALA A 141 11.82 -28.07 -7.26
N GLY A 142 11.96 -26.76 -7.01
CA GLY A 142 12.10 -25.74 -8.06
C GLY A 142 10.80 -25.37 -8.79
N ASN A 143 9.65 -25.88 -8.33
CA ASN A 143 8.35 -25.66 -8.97
C ASN A 143 7.76 -24.26 -8.71
N VAL A 144 8.33 -23.50 -7.75
CA VAL A 144 7.71 -22.28 -7.22
C VAL A 144 8.67 -21.10 -7.22
N THR A 145 8.33 -20.05 -7.97
CA THR A 145 8.94 -18.72 -7.84
C THR A 145 8.32 -17.97 -6.65
N SER A 146 9.07 -17.10 -5.98
CA SER A 146 8.66 -16.34 -4.77
C SER A 146 7.23 -15.76 -4.80
N GLY A 147 6.73 -15.29 -5.96
CA GLY A 147 5.36 -14.76 -6.10
C GLY A 147 4.24 -15.81 -6.02
N LYS A 148 4.52 -17.07 -6.34
CA LYS A 148 3.54 -18.18 -6.35
C LYS A 148 3.43 -18.90 -5.00
N ARG A 149 4.34 -18.66 -4.07
CA ARG A 149 4.38 -19.28 -2.73
C ARG A 149 3.07 -19.10 -1.95
N ILE A 150 2.49 -17.90 -1.97
CA ILE A 150 1.24 -17.60 -1.25
C ILE A 150 0.06 -18.39 -1.85
N ALA A 151 0.00 -18.49 -3.18
CA ALA A 151 -1.03 -19.26 -3.86
C ALA A 151 -0.92 -20.75 -3.53
N LEU A 152 0.30 -21.28 -3.47
CA LEU A 152 0.57 -22.67 -3.08
C LEU A 152 0.15 -22.94 -1.63
N GLY A 153 0.50 -22.04 -0.70
CA GLY A 153 0.06 -22.17 0.69
C GLY A 153 -1.46 -22.19 0.84
N ARG A 154 -2.18 -21.35 0.08
CA ARG A 154 -3.66 -21.36 0.06
C ARG A 154 -4.22 -22.66 -0.52
N LYS A 155 -3.59 -23.22 -1.55
CA LYS A 155 -3.98 -24.50 -2.14
C LYS A 155 -3.86 -25.62 -1.11
N PHE A 156 -2.69 -25.77 -0.48
CA PHE A 156 -2.47 -26.78 0.56
C PHE A 156 -3.37 -26.58 1.78
N SER A 157 -3.66 -25.34 2.16
CA SER A 157 -4.59 -25.06 3.27
C SER A 157 -5.99 -25.59 2.99
N LYS A 158 -6.42 -25.60 1.73
CA LYS A 158 -7.72 -26.13 1.33
C LYS A 158 -7.70 -27.66 1.25
N GLU A 159 -6.70 -28.22 0.59
CA GLU A 159 -6.56 -29.69 0.43
C GLU A 159 -6.41 -30.38 1.79
N LEU A 160 -5.51 -29.89 2.65
CA LEU A 160 -5.32 -30.47 3.98
C LEU A 160 -6.60 -30.37 4.81
N LEU A 161 -7.30 -29.23 4.79
CA LEU A 161 -8.57 -29.08 5.51
C LEU A 161 -9.64 -30.07 5.04
N GLU A 162 -9.66 -30.45 3.76
CA GLU A 162 -10.58 -31.46 3.23
C GLU A 162 -10.24 -32.87 3.74
N ASP A 163 -8.96 -33.17 3.99
CA ASP A 163 -8.47 -34.46 4.47
C ASP A 163 -8.41 -34.59 6.01
N GLU A 164 -8.52 -33.49 6.76
CA GLU A 164 -8.45 -33.48 8.22
C GLU A 164 -9.57 -34.28 8.93
N ASP A 165 -9.29 -34.64 10.19
CA ASP A 165 -10.26 -35.23 11.10
C ASP A 165 -11.50 -34.34 11.31
N GLU A 166 -12.64 -34.98 11.54
CA GLU A 166 -13.91 -34.28 11.76
C GLU A 166 -13.86 -33.32 12.97
N ASP A 167 -13.08 -33.65 14.00
CA ASP A 167 -12.89 -32.80 15.19
C ASP A 167 -12.19 -31.47 14.84
N VAL A 168 -11.15 -31.52 14.01
CA VAL A 168 -10.40 -30.34 13.57
C VAL A 168 -11.27 -29.48 12.65
N LYS A 169 -12.01 -30.11 11.72
CA LYS A 169 -13.00 -29.44 10.87
C LYS A 169 -14.08 -28.75 11.70
N ALA A 170 -14.61 -29.43 12.73
CA ALA A 170 -15.63 -28.87 13.61
C ALA A 170 -15.09 -27.68 14.42
N GLN A 171 -13.86 -27.75 14.90
CA GLN A 171 -13.19 -26.64 15.59
C GLN A 171 -13.06 -25.41 14.69
N ILE A 172 -12.58 -25.59 13.46
CA ILE A 172 -12.39 -24.51 12.48
C ILE A 172 -13.74 -23.91 12.07
N HIS A 173 -14.73 -24.76 11.82
CA HIS A 173 -16.08 -24.30 11.51
C HIS A 173 -16.72 -23.55 12.70
N GLY A 174 -16.41 -23.95 13.93
CA GLY A 174 -16.77 -23.23 15.15
C GLY A 174 -16.18 -21.82 15.19
N LEU A 175 -14.87 -21.70 14.95
CA LEU A 175 -14.16 -20.41 14.88
C LEU A 175 -14.69 -19.54 13.73
N TYR A 176 -14.95 -20.13 12.57
CA TYR A 176 -15.56 -19.44 11.43
C TYR A 176 -16.92 -18.86 11.78
N ARG A 177 -17.78 -19.65 12.43
CA ARG A 177 -19.09 -19.17 12.91
C ARG A 177 -18.97 -18.07 13.96
N GLN A 178 -18.00 -18.16 14.87
CA GLN A 178 -17.75 -17.11 15.86
C GLN A 178 -17.29 -15.81 15.20
N GLN A 179 -16.30 -15.87 14.31
CA GLN A 179 -15.83 -14.69 13.56
C GLN A 179 -16.98 -14.09 12.76
N ARG A 180 -17.72 -14.91 12.02
CA ARG A 180 -18.87 -14.44 11.24
C ARG A 180 -19.93 -13.78 12.12
N LYS A 181 -20.24 -14.34 13.30
CA LYS A 181 -21.14 -13.70 14.27
C LYS A 181 -20.59 -12.38 14.81
N THR A 182 -19.29 -12.27 15.08
CA THR A 182 -18.71 -10.99 15.52
C THR A 182 -18.76 -9.95 14.41
N TYR A 183 -18.49 -10.35 13.16
CA TYR A 183 -18.59 -9.47 12.00
C TYR A 183 -20.04 -9.09 11.69
N GLU A 184 -20.99 -10.02 11.80
CA GLU A 184 -22.42 -9.74 11.64
C GLU A 184 -22.94 -8.84 12.77
N LYS A 185 -22.42 -8.97 14.00
CA LYS A 185 -22.77 -8.06 15.11
C LYS A 185 -22.15 -6.68 14.94
N SER A 186 -20.88 -6.58 14.51
CA SER A 186 -20.26 -5.28 14.21
C SER A 186 -20.87 -4.65 12.96
N ALA A 187 -21.20 -5.46 11.95
CA ALA A 187 -21.94 -5.02 10.78
C ALA A 187 -23.33 -4.57 11.20
N LYS A 188 -24.11 -5.34 11.99
CA LYS A 188 -25.43 -4.91 12.50
C LYS A 188 -25.39 -3.67 13.37
N LYS A 189 -24.36 -3.53 14.22
CA LYS A 189 -24.13 -2.32 15.02
C LYS A 189 -23.84 -1.10 14.13
N ASN A 190 -23.21 -1.31 12.98
CA ASN A 190 -22.95 -0.25 11.99
C ASN A 190 -24.05 -0.16 10.90
N ILE A 191 -24.92 -1.16 10.73
CA ILE A 191 -26.05 -1.21 9.78
C ILE A 191 -27.27 -0.52 10.38
N LEU A 192 -27.41 -0.51 11.71
CA LEU A 192 -28.28 0.44 12.40
C LEU A 192 -27.86 1.90 12.15
N ASP A 193 -26.69 2.14 11.57
CA ASP A 193 -26.20 3.46 11.14
C ASP A 193 -26.05 3.61 9.60
N ASP A 194 -26.22 2.56 8.76
CA ASP A 194 -25.70 2.64 7.36
C ASP A 194 -26.30 1.72 6.28
N ASP A 195 -27.41 0.98 6.48
CA ASP A 195 -27.97 0.18 5.36
C ASP A 195 -29.52 0.20 5.33
N GLU A 196 -30.12 1.33 4.91
CA GLU A 196 -31.31 1.31 4.03
C GLU A 196 -31.04 2.20 2.80
N GLU A 197 -30.61 1.58 1.70
CA GLU A 197 -30.74 2.14 0.35
C GLU A 197 -32.25 2.23 0.03
N GLY A 198 -32.88 3.25 0.58
CA GLY A 198 -34.32 3.46 0.58
C GLY A 198 -34.60 4.61 1.54
N ASP A 199 -34.47 5.84 1.04
CA ASP A 199 -34.92 7.08 1.70
C ASP A 199 -34.81 7.02 3.24
N CYS A 200 -33.59 6.78 3.75
CA CYS A 200 -33.32 6.78 5.19
C CYS A 200 -33.66 8.16 5.72
N MET A 201 -34.85 8.31 6.31
CA MET A 201 -35.10 9.33 7.32
C MET A 201 -34.07 9.12 8.42
N LEU A 202 -32.93 9.80 8.29
CA LEU A 202 -31.94 9.94 9.34
C LEU A 202 -32.70 10.29 10.62
N ASP A 203 -32.65 9.41 11.62
CA ASP A 203 -33.31 9.64 12.89
C ASP A 203 -32.86 11.01 13.41
N ALA A 204 -33.81 11.83 13.86
CA ALA A 204 -33.56 13.19 14.33
C ALA A 204 -32.46 13.21 15.40
N GLU A 205 -32.44 12.18 16.26
CA GLU A 205 -31.44 12.02 17.31
C GLU A 205 -30.04 11.68 16.74
N GLY A 206 -29.97 10.93 15.63
CA GLY A 206 -28.73 10.63 14.92
C GLY A 206 -28.11 11.88 14.28
N ILE A 207 -28.92 12.72 13.64
CA ILE A 207 -28.46 14.00 13.04
C ILE A 207 -27.95 14.93 14.14
N ILE A 208 -28.72 15.09 15.22
CA ILE A 208 -28.39 15.91 16.39
C ILE A 208 -27.02 15.51 16.95
N ARG A 209 -26.80 14.22 17.17
CA ARG A 209 -25.53 13.70 17.66
C ARG A 209 -24.38 13.95 16.69
N GLY A 210 -24.63 13.76 15.39
CA GLY A 210 -23.67 14.08 14.34
C GLY A 210 -23.26 15.55 14.35
N ILE A 211 -24.22 16.47 14.49
CA ILE A 211 -23.97 17.92 14.60
C ILE A 211 -23.12 18.24 15.84
N ASP A 212 -23.41 17.64 16.99
CA ASP A 212 -22.67 17.88 18.23
C ASP A 212 -21.24 17.31 18.21
N ASP A 213 -21.04 16.16 17.57
CA ASP A 213 -19.73 15.51 17.46
C ASP A 213 -18.83 16.20 16.41
N LEU A 214 -19.42 16.88 15.43
CA LEU A 214 -18.72 17.48 14.29
C LEU A 214 -17.60 18.46 14.70
N PRO A 215 -17.80 19.43 15.62
CA PRO A 215 -16.72 20.31 16.09
C PRO A 215 -15.50 19.56 16.65
N LEU A 216 -15.72 18.45 17.35
CA LEU A 216 -14.64 17.67 17.97
C LEU A 216 -13.80 16.97 16.90
N VAL A 217 -14.46 16.38 15.90
CA VAL A 217 -13.85 15.71 14.76
C VAL A 217 -13.04 16.72 13.93
N CYS A 218 -13.66 17.85 13.56
CA CYS A 218 -13.04 18.93 12.81
C CYS A 218 -11.83 19.53 13.52
N ARG A 219 -11.92 19.77 14.85
CA ARG A 219 -10.81 20.29 15.64
C ARG A 219 -9.60 19.36 15.60
N ARG A 220 -9.81 18.05 15.76
CA ARG A 220 -8.72 17.06 15.69
C ARG A 220 -8.06 17.05 14.31
N PHE A 221 -8.86 17.10 13.24
CA PHE A 221 -8.33 17.20 11.88
C PHE A 221 -7.52 18.48 11.66
N ALA A 222 -8.07 19.64 12.03
CA ALA A 222 -7.39 20.93 11.87
C ALA A 222 -6.07 20.98 12.65
N GLN A 223 -6.02 20.41 13.85
CA GLN A 223 -4.77 20.30 14.63
C GLN A 223 -3.73 19.44 13.90
N LEU A 224 -4.14 18.34 13.29
CA LEU A 224 -3.25 17.48 12.51
C LEU A 224 -2.72 18.21 11.27
N VAL A 225 -3.58 18.92 10.54
CA VAL A 225 -3.18 19.72 9.36
C VAL A 225 -2.19 20.81 9.79
N LYS A 226 -2.54 21.62 10.79
CA LYS A 226 -1.66 22.69 11.31
C LYS A 226 -0.31 22.15 11.76
N LYS A 227 -0.27 21.01 12.46
CA LYS A 227 0.97 20.38 12.93
C LYS A 227 1.87 19.89 11.77
N LYS A 228 1.28 19.42 10.67
CA LYS A 228 2.02 18.82 9.55
C LYS A 228 2.41 19.81 8.47
N THR A 229 1.56 20.80 8.19
CA THR A 229 1.75 21.72 7.06
C THR A 229 1.87 23.18 7.48
N GLY A 230 1.55 23.53 8.73
CA GLY A 230 1.45 24.92 9.19
C GLY A 230 0.19 25.64 8.71
N PHE A 231 -0.72 24.96 7.99
CA PHE A 231 -1.91 25.60 7.44
C PHE A 231 -2.94 25.89 8.53
N ILE A 232 -3.71 26.96 8.30
CA ILE A 232 -4.91 27.27 9.05
C ILE A 232 -6.09 26.67 8.28
N THR A 233 -6.95 25.94 8.99
CA THR A 233 -8.11 25.27 8.39
C THR A 233 -9.37 25.81 9.07
N SER A 234 -10.35 26.22 8.29
CA SER A 234 -11.70 26.55 8.72
C SER A 234 -12.68 25.57 8.09
N PHE A 235 -13.79 25.30 8.77
CA PHE A 235 -14.88 24.49 8.26
C PHE A 235 -16.15 25.33 8.27
N MET A 236 -17.05 25.03 7.34
CA MET A 236 -18.37 25.65 7.29
C MET A 236 -19.35 24.56 6.90
N PHE A 237 -20.31 24.31 7.77
CA PHE A 237 -21.37 23.34 7.58
C PHE A 237 -22.70 24.09 7.59
N ALA A 238 -23.60 23.72 6.69
CA ALA A 238 -24.95 24.24 6.67
C ALA A 238 -25.90 23.07 6.37
N GLY A 239 -27.01 23.00 7.10
CA GLY A 239 -27.97 21.92 6.96
C GLY A 239 -29.16 22.07 7.91
N PRO A 240 -30.19 21.23 7.72
CA PRO A 240 -31.36 21.23 8.58
C PRO A 240 -31.02 20.71 9.98
N ASP A 241 -31.48 21.41 11.03
CA ASP A 241 -31.35 20.96 12.41
C ASP A 241 -32.70 20.47 12.96
N PRO A 242 -32.85 19.17 13.29
CA PRO A 242 -34.08 18.65 13.86
C PRO A 242 -34.50 19.32 15.18
N ARG A 243 -33.60 20.01 15.89
CA ARG A 243 -33.92 20.80 17.10
C ARG A 243 -34.75 22.04 16.79
N ILE A 244 -34.69 22.53 15.56
CA ILE A 244 -35.32 23.78 15.12
C ILE A 244 -36.31 23.48 13.99
N ASP A 245 -37.13 22.43 14.16
CA ASP A 245 -38.14 22.03 13.18
C ASP A 245 -37.58 21.85 11.75
N TRP A 246 -36.35 21.31 11.66
CA TRP A 246 -35.63 21.12 10.41
C TRP A 246 -35.28 22.42 9.66
N ASP A 247 -35.27 23.56 10.34
CA ASP A 247 -34.81 24.82 9.78
C ASP A 247 -33.30 24.81 9.48
N MET A 248 -32.89 25.64 8.53
CA MET A 248 -31.52 25.73 8.06
C MET A 248 -30.64 26.42 9.10
N THR A 249 -29.67 25.68 9.63
CA THR A 249 -28.66 26.20 10.54
C THR A 249 -27.28 26.13 9.90
N SER A 250 -26.36 26.95 10.41
CA SER A 250 -24.95 26.90 10.01
C SER A 250 -24.04 26.79 11.22
N LEU A 251 -22.97 26.02 11.05
CA LEU A 251 -21.93 25.79 12.04
C LEU A 251 -20.58 26.09 11.40
N SER A 252 -19.82 27.01 11.99
CA SER A 252 -18.50 27.46 11.52
C SER A 252 -17.44 27.35 12.60
#